data_AF-A0A1G8HE04-F1
#
_entry.id   AF-A0A1G8HE04-F1
#
_cell.length_a   1.000
_cell.length_b   1.000
_cell.length_c   1.000
_cell.angle_alpha   90.00
_cell.angle_beta   90.00
_cell.angle_gamma   90.00
#
_symmetry.space_group_name_H-M   'P 1'
#
loop_
_entity.id
_entity.type
_entity.pdbx_description
1 polymer ?
#
loop_
_entity_poly.entity_id
_entity_poly.type
_entity_poly.pdbx_seq_one_letter_code
_entity_poly.pdbx_strand_id
1 'polypeptide(L)'
;MSENKIIKAIKDKGKTLEAEMSFFDHLEALRWHLVRASVAIVIFTAVVFYYYDWIFDTIIMGPSKSTFWTYRMLCKIGAALHRDGFCIDKVNIKLINTEMAGQFTLQINSALIIGITLGVPYLIWEIWRFIKPALHDAERKAATGFVFYACVLFFLGITFGYFVITPMSINFLSSYTVSTVIQNLFDIDSYISSVATLTLATGVVFQLPILVYILANLGIMTPKFMKETRRYAIVVILVIAAVVTPTPDMLTMTVVSIPLFVLYEVSIVVAGLVEKRKIKKELDFEKGE
;
A
#
# COMPACT_ATOMS: atom_id res chain seq x y z
N MET A 1 23.94 -11.10 -47.24
CA MET A 1 24.44 -10.49 -45.99
C MET A 1 23.85 -9.10 -45.68
N SER A 2 23.21 -8.41 -46.64
CA SER A 2 22.61 -7.06 -46.46
C SER A 2 21.20 -7.06 -45.84
N GLU A 3 20.35 -8.03 -46.18
CA GLU A 3 18.95 -8.11 -45.70
C GLU A 3 18.82 -8.16 -44.18
N ASN A 4 19.68 -8.92 -43.49
CA ASN A 4 19.67 -8.98 -42.02
C ASN A 4 20.06 -7.65 -41.36
N LYS A 5 20.89 -6.82 -42.01
CA LYS A 5 21.23 -5.48 -41.49
C LYS A 5 20.05 -4.52 -41.64
N ILE A 6 19.33 -4.59 -42.75
CA ILE A 6 18.16 -3.74 -43.00
C ILE A 6 17.01 -4.13 -42.05
N ILE A 7 16.74 -5.43 -41.88
CA ILE A 7 15.73 -5.91 -40.92
C ILE A 7 16.11 -5.52 -39.49
N LYS A 8 17.39 -5.61 -39.12
CA LYS A 8 17.87 -5.19 -37.80
C LYS A 8 17.76 -3.67 -37.61
N ALA A 9 18.08 -2.89 -38.62
CA ALA A 9 17.93 -1.44 -38.61
C ALA A 9 16.46 -0.99 -38.56
N ILE A 10 15.55 -1.69 -39.26
CA ILE A 10 14.10 -1.41 -39.19
C ILE A 10 13.55 -1.78 -37.81
N LYS A 11 14.00 -2.89 -37.22
CA LYS A 11 13.62 -3.31 -35.87
C LYS A 11 14.13 -2.37 -34.79
N ASP A 12 15.37 -1.90 -34.91
CA ASP A 12 15.92 -0.88 -34.01
C ASP A 12 15.26 0.47 -34.22
N LYS A 13 14.92 0.86 -35.46
CA LYS A 13 14.17 2.10 -35.76
C LYS A 13 12.72 2.05 -35.25
N GLY A 14 12.08 0.88 -35.29
CA GLY A 14 10.78 0.65 -34.65
C GLY A 14 10.84 0.76 -33.13
N LYS A 15 11.92 0.24 -32.51
CA LYS A 15 12.17 0.43 -31.07
C LYS A 15 12.44 1.88 -30.69
N THR A 16 13.17 2.65 -31.51
CA THR A 16 13.39 4.07 -31.24
C THR A 16 12.11 4.89 -31.41
N LEU A 17 11.24 4.54 -32.37
CA LEU A 17 9.91 5.16 -32.52
C LEU A 17 8.94 4.81 -31.37
N GLU A 18 9.01 3.59 -30.81
CA GLU A 18 8.27 3.24 -29.58
C GLU A 18 8.82 3.94 -28.33
N ALA A 19 10.11 4.31 -28.31
CA ALA A 19 10.78 4.99 -27.20
C ALA A 19 10.68 6.52 -27.26
N GLU A 20 10.54 7.11 -28.46
CA GLU A 20 10.30 8.53 -28.70
C GLU A 20 8.82 8.80 -28.98
N MET A 21 7.94 8.49 -28.03
CA MET A 21 6.59 9.06 -28.09
C MET A 21 6.67 10.57 -27.85
N SER A 22 5.94 11.36 -28.64
CA SER A 22 5.83 12.80 -28.39
C SER A 22 5.24 13.04 -26.99
N PHE A 23 5.58 14.16 -26.33
CA PHE A 23 5.02 14.52 -25.02
C PHE A 23 3.48 14.42 -25.00
N PHE A 24 2.84 14.80 -26.11
CA PHE A 24 1.38 14.70 -26.26
C PHE A 24 0.89 13.26 -26.38
N ASP A 25 1.65 12.38 -27.03
CA ASP A 25 1.33 10.95 -27.12
C ASP A 25 1.45 10.29 -25.72
N HIS A 26 2.41 10.72 -24.91
CA HIS A 26 2.52 10.31 -23.50
C HIS A 26 1.33 10.78 -22.65
N LEU A 27 0.83 12.01 -22.87
CA LEU A 27 -0.37 12.49 -22.18
C LEU A 27 -1.64 11.74 -22.60
N GLU A 28 -1.77 11.42 -23.89
CA GLU A 28 -2.91 10.65 -24.40
C GLU A 28 -2.89 9.21 -23.89
N ALA A 29 -1.70 8.60 -23.81
CA ALA A 29 -1.52 7.30 -23.17
C ALA A 29 -1.95 7.33 -21.70
N LEU A 30 -1.52 8.34 -20.92
CA LEU A 30 -1.90 8.50 -19.51
C LEU A 30 -3.43 8.60 -19.34
N ARG A 31 -4.11 9.38 -20.19
CA ARG A 31 -5.58 9.51 -20.15
C ARG A 31 -6.26 8.16 -20.31
N TRP A 32 -5.88 7.38 -21.33
CA TRP A 32 -6.48 6.06 -21.56
C TRP A 32 -6.19 5.06 -20.47
N HIS A 33 -5.01 5.15 -19.84
CA HIS A 33 -4.68 4.35 -18.66
C HIS A 33 -5.59 4.71 -17.47
N LEU A 34 -5.79 6.01 -17.22
CA LEU A 34 -6.66 6.49 -16.15
C LEU A 34 -8.12 6.10 -16.39
N VAL A 35 -8.64 6.24 -17.60
CA VAL A 35 -10.03 5.85 -17.93
C VAL A 35 -10.25 4.36 -17.69
N ARG A 36 -9.34 3.49 -18.15
CA ARG A 36 -9.45 2.04 -17.95
C ARG A 36 -9.39 1.67 -16.47
N ALA A 37 -8.53 2.33 -15.70
CA ALA A 37 -8.46 2.15 -14.26
C ALA A 37 -9.75 2.59 -13.55
N SER A 38 -10.31 3.74 -13.90
CA SER A 38 -11.59 4.21 -13.36
C SER A 38 -12.74 3.26 -13.69
N VAL A 39 -12.82 2.75 -14.92
CA VAL A 39 -13.83 1.76 -15.31
C VAL A 39 -13.68 0.48 -14.49
N ALA A 40 -12.46 -0.02 -14.28
CA ALA A 40 -12.22 -1.18 -13.43
C ALA A 40 -12.68 -0.94 -11.98
N ILE A 41 -12.37 0.22 -11.40
CA ILE A 41 -12.80 0.58 -10.04
C ILE A 41 -14.33 0.60 -9.93
N VAL A 42 -15.03 1.16 -10.93
CA VAL A 42 -16.51 1.18 -10.97
C VAL A 42 -17.07 -0.25 -11.01
N ILE A 43 -16.48 -1.13 -11.81
CA ILE A 43 -16.88 -2.55 -11.87
C ILE A 43 -16.67 -3.22 -10.51
N PHE A 44 -15.51 -3.07 -9.88
CA PHE A 44 -15.26 -3.63 -8.56
C PHE A 44 -16.21 -3.06 -7.50
N THR A 45 -16.53 -1.77 -7.58
CA THR A 45 -17.46 -1.10 -6.67
C THR A 45 -18.87 -1.67 -6.83
N ALA A 46 -19.33 -1.91 -8.06
CA ALA A 46 -20.63 -2.54 -8.33
C ALA A 46 -20.70 -3.98 -7.78
N VAL A 47 -19.61 -4.75 -7.90
CA VAL A 47 -19.51 -6.10 -7.31
C VAL A 47 -19.58 -6.04 -5.78
N VAL A 48 -18.85 -5.10 -5.16
CA VAL A 48 -18.89 -4.89 -3.71
C VAL A 48 -20.30 -4.50 -3.25
N PHE A 49 -20.98 -3.64 -4.01
CA PHE A 49 -22.34 -3.21 -3.70
C PHE A 49 -23.34 -4.38 -3.74
N TYR A 50 -23.15 -5.34 -4.65
CA TYR A 50 -23.98 -6.55 -4.72
C TYR A 50 -23.78 -7.47 -3.50
N TYR A 51 -22.56 -7.55 -2.96
CA TYR A 51 -22.22 -8.38 -1.79
C TYR A 51 -22.11 -7.57 -0.48
N TYR A 52 -22.77 -6.41 -0.41
CA TYR A 52 -22.52 -5.43 0.65
C TYR A 52 -22.80 -5.98 2.05
N ASP A 53 -23.93 -6.66 2.25
CA ASP A 53 -24.35 -7.17 3.56
C ASP A 53 -23.28 -8.08 4.18
N TRP A 54 -22.72 -9.00 3.38
CA TRP A 54 -21.67 -9.91 3.83
C TRP A 54 -20.36 -9.18 4.16
N ILE A 55 -19.97 -8.23 3.30
CA ILE A 55 -18.75 -7.43 3.47
C ILE A 55 -18.85 -6.57 4.73
N PHE A 56 -19.99 -5.95 4.97
CA PHE A 56 -20.21 -5.08 6.11
C PHE A 56 -20.12 -5.85 7.43
N ASP A 57 -20.84 -6.96 7.56
CA ASP A 57 -20.91 -7.72 8.82
C ASP A 57 -19.64 -8.49 9.16
N THR A 58 -18.90 -8.93 8.12
CA THR A 58 -17.72 -9.79 8.26
C THR A 58 -16.42 -8.99 8.27
N ILE A 59 -16.27 -8.05 7.34
CA ILE A 59 -15.02 -7.30 7.13
C ILE A 59 -15.09 -5.97 7.89
N ILE A 60 -16.08 -5.13 7.64
CA ILE A 60 -16.08 -3.78 8.25
C ILE A 60 -16.33 -3.86 9.76
N MET A 61 -17.32 -4.63 10.20
CA MET A 61 -17.62 -4.84 11.62
C MET A 61 -16.73 -5.89 12.30
N GLY A 62 -15.81 -6.52 11.57
CA GLY A 62 -14.92 -7.56 12.09
C GLY A 62 -14.09 -7.12 13.30
N PRO A 63 -13.29 -6.03 13.19
CA PRO A 63 -12.44 -5.55 14.28
C PRO A 63 -13.20 -5.04 15.51
N SER A 64 -14.48 -4.70 15.37
CA SER A 64 -15.35 -4.30 16.48
C SER A 64 -15.77 -5.49 17.37
N LYS A 65 -15.63 -6.73 16.88
CA LYS A 65 -15.98 -7.95 17.64
C LYS A 65 -14.75 -8.47 18.38
N SER A 66 -14.88 -8.74 19.69
CA SER A 66 -13.79 -9.32 20.51
C SER A 66 -13.32 -10.70 20.05
N THR A 67 -14.11 -11.39 19.21
CA THR A 67 -13.75 -12.68 18.60
C THR A 67 -12.78 -12.58 17.43
N PHE A 68 -12.35 -11.37 17.08
CA PHE A 68 -11.46 -11.14 15.94
C PHE A 68 -10.14 -11.92 16.09
N TRP A 69 -9.59 -12.37 14.96
CA TRP A 69 -8.41 -13.24 14.93
C TRP A 69 -7.23 -12.65 15.71
N THR A 70 -7.02 -11.35 15.62
CA THR A 70 -5.91 -10.64 16.27
C THR A 70 -6.00 -10.68 17.79
N TYR A 71 -7.18 -10.43 18.36
CA TYR A 71 -7.38 -10.47 19.81
C TYR A 71 -7.15 -11.89 20.35
N ARG A 72 -7.59 -12.92 19.60
CA ARG A 72 -7.31 -14.32 19.95
C ARG A 72 -5.82 -14.66 19.90
N MET A 73 -5.10 -14.15 18.90
CA MET A 73 -3.66 -14.39 18.75
C MET A 73 -2.85 -13.67 19.84
N LEU A 74 -3.19 -12.41 20.14
CA LEU A 74 -2.64 -11.65 21.25
C LEU A 74 -2.86 -12.36 22.58
N CYS A 75 -4.05 -12.92 22.81
CA CYS A 75 -4.33 -13.72 23.99
C CYS A 75 -3.46 -14.98 24.10
N LYS A 76 -3.25 -15.70 22.99
CA LYS A 76 -2.35 -16.85 22.96
C LYS A 76 -0.90 -16.47 23.25
N ILE A 77 -0.46 -15.33 22.73
CA ILE A 77 0.89 -14.78 22.98
C ILE A 77 1.04 -14.36 24.45
N GLY A 78 0.02 -13.70 25.02
CA GLY A 78 -0.02 -13.33 26.44
C GLY A 78 0.06 -14.54 27.37
N ALA A 79 -0.71 -15.59 27.05
CA ALA A 79 -0.65 -16.87 27.76
C ALA A 79 0.73 -17.54 27.65
N ALA A 80 1.35 -17.51 26.46
CA ALA A 80 2.71 -18.02 26.27
C ALA A 80 3.77 -17.23 27.07
N LEU A 81 3.57 -15.92 27.22
CA LEU A 81 4.47 -15.02 27.95
C LEU A 81 4.16 -14.92 29.46
N HIS A 82 3.18 -15.69 29.97
CA HIS A 82 2.71 -15.61 31.37
C HIS A 82 2.36 -14.18 31.81
N ARG A 83 1.79 -13.39 30.89
CA ARG A 83 1.40 -12.00 31.09
C ARG A 83 -0.07 -11.86 30.66
N ASP A 84 -0.98 -12.00 31.61
CA ASP A 84 -2.43 -11.95 31.37
C ASP A 84 -2.93 -10.57 30.91
N GLY A 85 -2.09 -9.52 31.04
CA GLY A 85 -2.42 -8.16 30.62
C GLY A 85 -2.47 -7.91 29.10
N PHE A 86 -2.08 -8.88 28.26
CA PHE A 86 -2.15 -8.75 26.80
C PHE A 86 -3.48 -9.23 26.19
N CYS A 87 -4.35 -9.87 26.98
CA CYS A 87 -5.66 -10.30 26.53
C CYS A 87 -6.65 -9.14 26.47
N ILE A 88 -7.25 -8.92 25.30
CA ILE A 88 -8.29 -7.92 25.09
C ILE A 88 -9.63 -8.67 25.07
N ASP A 89 -10.22 -8.84 26.25
CA ASP A 89 -11.43 -9.66 26.41
C ASP A 89 -12.74 -8.86 26.25
N LYS A 90 -12.67 -7.52 26.36
CA LYS A 90 -13.83 -6.63 26.29
C LYS A 90 -13.54 -5.39 25.44
N VAL A 91 -14.00 -5.43 24.20
CA VAL A 91 -14.14 -4.24 23.35
C VAL A 91 -15.60 -3.82 23.41
N ASN A 92 -15.94 -2.85 24.27
CA ASN A 92 -17.31 -2.39 24.45
C ASN A 92 -17.55 -1.11 23.65
N ILE A 93 -17.65 -1.25 22.33
CA ILE A 93 -17.90 -0.12 21.43
C ILE A 93 -19.40 -0.04 21.19
N LYS A 94 -19.99 1.07 21.64
CA LYS A 94 -21.35 1.43 21.25
C LYS A 94 -21.27 2.35 20.04
N LEU A 95 -21.63 1.81 18.87
CA LEU A 95 -21.70 2.55 17.62
C LEU A 95 -23.06 3.23 17.53
N ILE A 96 -23.05 4.53 17.21
CA ILE A 96 -24.25 5.33 16.95
C ILE A 96 -24.17 5.91 15.54
N ASN A 97 -25.33 6.14 14.92
CA ASN A 97 -25.45 6.95 13.71
C ASN A 97 -26.12 8.26 14.09
N THR A 98 -25.49 9.38 13.75
CA THR A 98 -25.99 10.74 14.05
C THR A 98 -26.72 11.38 12.88
N GLU A 99 -26.60 10.83 11.67
CA GLU A 99 -27.16 11.41 10.44
C GLU A 99 -28.39 10.67 9.90
N MET A 100 -29.37 11.42 9.37
CA MET A 100 -30.59 10.86 8.76
C MET A 100 -30.31 9.98 7.54
N ALA A 101 -29.36 10.40 6.69
CA ALA A 101 -28.91 9.64 5.53
C ALA A 101 -27.62 8.85 5.79
N GLY A 102 -27.18 8.78 7.05
CA GLY A 102 -25.86 8.22 7.41
C GLY A 102 -25.67 6.80 6.91
N GLN A 103 -26.61 5.89 7.16
CA GLN A 103 -26.52 4.49 6.67
C GLN A 103 -26.42 4.37 5.15
N PHE A 104 -27.10 5.23 4.41
CA PHE A 104 -27.01 5.26 2.95
C PHE A 104 -25.65 5.78 2.47
N THR A 105 -25.17 6.88 3.04
CA THR A 105 -23.85 7.47 2.74
C THR A 105 -22.72 6.51 3.12
N LEU A 106 -22.82 5.86 4.29
CA LEU A 106 -21.91 4.80 4.76
C LEU A 106 -21.80 3.68 3.73
N GLN A 107 -22.93 3.19 3.23
CA GLN A 107 -22.96 2.13 2.25
C GLN A 107 -22.22 2.50 0.96
N ILE A 108 -22.50 3.69 0.42
CA ILE A 108 -21.84 4.17 -0.80
C ILE A 108 -20.33 4.37 -0.58
N ASN A 109 -19.94 5.07 0.48
CA ASN A 109 -18.54 5.39 0.76
C ASN A 109 -17.72 4.12 1.01
N SER A 110 -18.24 3.20 1.83
CA SER A 110 -17.54 1.93 2.11
C SER A 110 -17.45 1.04 0.86
N ALA A 111 -18.50 0.98 0.04
CA ALA A 111 -18.46 0.23 -1.21
C ALA A 111 -17.40 0.80 -2.17
N LEU A 112 -17.31 2.13 -2.28
CA LEU A 112 -16.31 2.81 -3.12
C LEU A 112 -14.88 2.59 -2.60
N ILE A 113 -14.65 2.70 -1.29
CA ILE A 113 -13.34 2.46 -0.67
C ILE A 113 -12.87 1.02 -0.92
N ILE A 114 -13.74 0.04 -0.71
CA ILE A 114 -13.40 -1.38 -0.94
C ILE A 114 -13.25 -1.66 -2.43
N GLY A 115 -14.09 -1.06 -3.28
CA GLY A 115 -13.96 -1.13 -4.74
C GLY A 115 -12.62 -0.60 -5.24
N ILE A 116 -12.17 0.55 -4.72
CA ILE A 116 -10.83 1.10 -5.00
C ILE A 116 -9.76 0.12 -4.51
N THR A 117 -9.88 -0.40 -3.28
CA THR A 117 -8.94 -1.36 -2.68
C THR A 117 -8.73 -2.58 -3.59
N LEU A 118 -9.83 -3.19 -4.06
CA LEU A 118 -9.79 -4.33 -4.96
C LEU A 118 -9.34 -3.96 -6.38
N GLY A 119 -9.50 -2.69 -6.78
CA GLY A 119 -9.02 -2.15 -8.04
C GLY A 119 -7.53 -1.81 -8.06
N VAL A 120 -6.86 -1.68 -6.92
CA VAL A 120 -5.43 -1.32 -6.86
C VAL A 120 -4.51 -2.31 -7.61
N PRO A 121 -4.67 -3.64 -7.55
CA PRO A 121 -3.89 -4.56 -8.38
C PRO A 121 -3.95 -4.24 -9.88
N TYR A 122 -5.14 -3.85 -10.37
CA TYR A 122 -5.31 -3.44 -11.76
C TYR A 122 -4.67 -2.06 -12.02
N LEU A 123 -4.80 -1.10 -11.09
CA LEU A 123 -4.10 0.18 -11.16
C LEU A 123 -2.57 0.00 -11.23
N ILE A 124 -1.99 -0.87 -10.40
CA ILE A 124 -0.56 -1.18 -10.40
C ILE A 124 -0.13 -1.75 -11.75
N TRP A 125 -0.93 -2.64 -12.34
CA TRP A 125 -0.67 -3.18 -13.67
C TRP A 125 -0.70 -2.10 -14.74
N GLU A 126 -1.66 -1.17 -14.67
CA GLU A 126 -1.81 -0.09 -15.64
C GLU A 126 -0.69 0.97 -15.51
N ILE A 127 -0.32 1.33 -14.28
CA ILE A 127 0.86 2.15 -13.98
C ILE A 127 2.13 1.49 -14.52
N TRP A 128 2.29 0.18 -14.29
CA TRP A 128 3.42 -0.56 -14.84
C TRP A 128 3.45 -0.53 -16.36
N ARG A 129 2.29 -0.69 -17.03
CA ARG A 129 2.20 -0.60 -18.49
C ARG A 129 2.58 0.79 -19.01
N PHE A 130 2.30 1.84 -18.27
CA PHE A 130 2.72 3.21 -18.59
C PHE A 130 4.22 3.45 -18.38
N ILE A 131 4.82 2.85 -17.34
CA ILE A 131 6.24 3.03 -16.99
C ILE A 131 7.17 2.13 -17.81
N LYS A 132 6.74 0.91 -18.14
CA LYS A 132 7.52 -0.11 -18.89
C LYS A 132 8.19 0.40 -20.18
N PRO A 133 7.57 1.27 -21.00
CA PRO A 133 8.21 1.85 -22.18
C PRO A 133 9.43 2.71 -21.85
N ALA A 134 9.42 3.40 -20.70
CA ALA A 134 10.50 4.30 -20.27
C ALA A 134 11.75 3.57 -19.74
N LEU A 135 11.65 2.26 -19.48
CA LEU A 135 12.79 1.45 -18.99
C LEU A 135 13.57 0.82 -20.15
N HIS A 136 14.88 0.72 -19.97
CA HIS A 136 15.77 0.08 -20.94
C HIS A 136 15.43 -1.41 -21.12
N ASP A 137 15.69 -2.00 -22.28
CA ASP A 137 15.30 -3.39 -22.61
C ASP A 137 15.80 -4.43 -21.59
N ALA A 138 16.99 -4.21 -21.04
CA ALA A 138 17.57 -5.08 -20.01
C ALA A 138 16.91 -4.90 -18.63
N GLU A 139 16.31 -3.75 -18.34
CA GLU A 139 15.58 -3.46 -17.10
C GLU A 139 14.15 -3.96 -17.19
N ARG A 140 13.53 -3.85 -18.37
CA ARG A 140 12.22 -4.42 -18.70
C ARG A 140 12.15 -5.92 -18.41
N LYS A 141 13.22 -6.68 -18.71
CA LYS A 141 13.32 -8.12 -18.39
C LYS A 141 13.50 -8.39 -16.89
N ALA A 142 14.21 -7.52 -16.18
CA ALA A 142 14.43 -7.67 -14.74
C ALA A 142 13.18 -7.33 -13.92
N ALA A 143 12.26 -6.54 -14.49
CA ALA A 143 11.05 -6.08 -13.85
C ALA A 143 9.78 -6.83 -14.31
N THR A 144 9.90 -7.98 -14.97
CA THR A 144 8.75 -8.81 -15.38
C THR A 144 7.92 -9.32 -14.21
N GLY A 145 8.53 -9.48 -13.02
CA GLY A 145 7.84 -9.82 -11.77
C GLY A 145 7.30 -8.61 -10.99
N PHE A 146 7.48 -7.39 -11.48
CA PHE A 146 7.17 -6.15 -10.75
C PHE A 146 5.71 -6.11 -10.26
N VAL A 147 4.75 -6.36 -11.16
CA VAL A 147 3.32 -6.30 -10.83
C VAL A 147 2.98 -7.33 -9.75
N PHE A 148 3.55 -8.54 -9.83
CA PHE A 148 3.33 -9.58 -8.83
C PHE A 148 3.83 -9.13 -7.44
N TYR A 149 5.08 -8.67 -7.33
CA TYR A 149 5.63 -8.21 -6.05
C TYR A 149 4.88 -7.00 -5.49
N ALA A 150 4.49 -6.06 -6.34
CA ALA A 150 3.71 -4.89 -5.94
C ALA A 150 2.32 -5.27 -5.42
N CYS A 151 1.61 -6.17 -6.09
CA CYS A 151 0.34 -6.72 -5.61
C CYS A 151 0.50 -7.46 -4.27
N VAL A 152 1.53 -8.31 -4.14
CA VAL A 152 1.81 -9.04 -2.90
C VAL A 152 2.08 -8.06 -1.75
N LEU A 153 2.93 -7.05 -1.95
CA LEU A 153 3.20 -6.01 -0.96
C LEU A 153 1.95 -5.22 -0.59
N PHE A 154 1.09 -4.92 -1.57
CA PHE A 154 -0.16 -4.19 -1.33
C PHE A 154 -1.11 -4.98 -0.43
N PHE A 155 -1.37 -6.25 -0.77
CA PHE A 155 -2.23 -7.11 0.04
C PHE A 155 -1.62 -7.43 1.41
N LEU A 156 -0.30 -7.58 1.49
CA LEU A 156 0.39 -7.73 2.77
C LEU A 156 0.22 -6.47 3.62
N GLY A 157 0.32 -5.27 3.03
CA GLY A 157 0.05 -4.01 3.70
C GLY A 157 -1.40 -3.86 4.17
N ILE A 158 -2.38 -4.20 3.33
CA ILE A 158 -3.80 -4.22 3.71
C ILE A 158 -4.04 -5.18 4.88
N THR A 159 -3.51 -6.40 4.77
CA THR A 159 -3.66 -7.44 5.80
C THR A 159 -3.03 -6.95 7.10
N PHE A 160 -1.85 -6.36 7.04
CA PHE A 160 -1.19 -5.79 8.21
C PHE A 160 -2.00 -4.62 8.81
N GLY A 161 -2.50 -3.70 7.99
CA GLY A 161 -3.32 -2.58 8.44
C GLY A 161 -4.60 -3.04 9.13
N TYR A 162 -5.36 -3.92 8.48
CA TYR A 162 -6.64 -4.41 8.96
C TYR A 162 -6.51 -5.38 10.15
N PHE A 163 -5.55 -6.30 10.14
CA PHE A 163 -5.40 -7.29 11.21
C PHE A 163 -4.51 -6.82 12.35
N VAL A 164 -3.58 -5.88 12.18
CA VAL A 164 -2.68 -5.48 13.28
C VAL A 164 -3.00 -4.07 13.74
N ILE A 165 -2.97 -3.10 12.84
CA ILE A 165 -3.08 -1.69 13.23
C ILE A 165 -4.50 -1.35 13.69
N THR A 166 -5.52 -1.68 12.89
CA THR A 166 -6.92 -1.39 13.18
C THR A 166 -7.39 -1.89 14.56
N PRO A 167 -7.26 -3.19 14.93
CA PRO A 167 -7.71 -3.67 16.23
C PRO A 167 -6.93 -3.05 17.40
N MET A 168 -5.65 -2.71 17.23
CA MET A 168 -4.87 -2.03 18.26
C MET A 168 -5.34 -0.58 18.45
N SER A 169 -5.58 0.16 17.36
CA SER A 169 -6.14 1.51 17.42
C SER A 169 -7.53 1.52 18.05
N ILE A 170 -8.39 0.59 17.65
CA ILE A 170 -9.74 0.45 18.21
C ILE A 170 -9.68 0.13 19.70
N ASN A 171 -8.82 -0.82 20.11
CA ASN A 171 -8.66 -1.16 21.52
C ASN A 171 -8.17 0.05 22.34
N PHE A 172 -7.16 0.76 21.85
CA PHE A 172 -6.67 1.98 22.50
C PHE A 172 -7.79 3.02 22.67
N LEU A 173 -8.48 3.37 21.57
CA LEU A 173 -9.57 4.36 21.60
C LEU A 173 -10.74 3.95 22.50
N SER A 174 -11.09 2.66 22.53
CA SER A 174 -12.19 2.15 23.37
C SER A 174 -11.83 2.07 24.86
N SER A 175 -10.56 1.83 25.19
CA SER A 175 -10.08 1.69 26.57
C SER A 175 -9.63 3.01 27.19
N TYR A 176 -9.32 4.02 26.36
CA TYR A 176 -8.87 5.31 26.83
C TYR A 176 -10.03 6.15 27.37
N THR A 177 -10.03 6.38 28.68
CA THR A 177 -11.00 7.25 29.37
C THR A 177 -10.28 8.21 30.29
N VAL A 178 -10.55 9.51 30.16
CA VAL A 178 -9.99 10.54 31.06
C VAL A 178 -10.71 10.57 32.41
N SER A 179 -12.01 10.29 32.41
CA SER A 179 -12.85 10.25 33.60
C SER A 179 -13.96 9.20 33.41
N THR A 180 -14.27 8.47 34.47
CA THR A 180 -15.34 7.46 34.49
C THR A 180 -16.75 8.05 34.34
N VAL A 181 -16.88 9.38 34.42
CA VAL A 181 -18.13 10.11 34.20
C VAL A 181 -18.42 10.29 32.70
N ILE A 182 -17.38 10.32 31.86
CA ILE A 182 -17.52 10.58 30.43
C ILE A 182 -17.72 9.25 29.70
N GLN A 183 -18.87 9.11 29.02
CA GLN A 183 -19.14 7.95 28.18
C GLN A 183 -18.65 8.20 26.75
N ASN A 184 -17.83 7.30 26.23
CA ASN A 184 -17.39 7.33 24.84
C ASN A 184 -18.46 6.67 23.96
N LEU A 185 -19.13 7.48 23.13
CA LEU A 185 -20.01 7.01 22.05
C LEU A 185 -19.28 7.21 20.73
N PHE A 186 -19.20 6.17 19.91
CA PHE A 186 -18.46 6.23 18.65
C PHE A 186 -19.43 6.36 17.48
N ASP A 187 -19.18 7.35 16.63
CA ASP A 187 -19.92 7.48 15.38
C ASP A 187 -19.49 6.38 14.40
N ILE A 188 -20.45 5.77 13.73
CA ILE A 188 -20.22 4.74 12.71
C ILE A 188 -19.40 5.26 11.51
N ASP A 189 -19.59 6.52 11.09
CA ASP A 189 -18.81 7.13 10.01
C ASP A 189 -17.35 7.32 10.42
N SER A 190 -17.11 7.74 11.67
CA SER A 190 -15.76 7.84 12.24
C SER A 190 -15.09 6.47 12.33
N TYR A 191 -15.84 5.43 12.70
CA TYR A 191 -15.34 4.06 12.73
C TYR A 191 -14.94 3.57 11.33
N ILE A 192 -15.83 3.65 10.33
CA ILE A 192 -15.54 3.16 8.97
C ILE A 192 -14.39 3.94 8.35
N SER A 193 -14.39 5.26 8.45
CA SER A 193 -13.31 6.10 7.92
C SER A 193 -11.97 5.78 8.56
N SER A 194 -11.93 5.50 9.88
CA SER A 194 -10.72 5.07 10.58
C SER A 194 -10.23 3.71 10.09
N VAL A 195 -11.13 2.72 10.00
CA VAL A 195 -10.79 1.37 9.49
C VAL A 195 -10.27 1.45 8.05
N ALA A 196 -10.96 2.21 7.20
CA ALA A 196 -10.59 2.43 5.80
C ALA A 196 -9.23 3.11 5.68
N THR A 197 -9.01 4.22 6.39
CA THR A 197 -7.76 4.99 6.33
C THR A 197 -6.59 4.16 6.82
N LEU A 198 -6.72 3.49 7.97
CA LEU A 198 -5.67 2.63 8.52
C LEU A 198 -5.32 1.49 7.56
N THR A 199 -6.33 0.86 6.95
CA THR A 199 -6.12 -0.29 6.06
C THR A 199 -5.50 0.15 4.72
N LEU A 200 -6.10 1.16 4.07
CA LEU A 200 -5.67 1.65 2.78
C LEU A 200 -4.32 2.35 2.83
N ALA A 201 -4.13 3.26 3.79
CA ALA A 201 -2.87 3.97 3.90
C ALA A 201 -1.73 3.00 4.14
N THR A 202 -1.91 2.00 5.00
CA THR A 202 -0.90 0.95 5.20
C THR A 202 -0.63 0.18 3.91
N GLY A 203 -1.66 -0.20 3.15
CA GLY A 203 -1.49 -0.79 1.81
C GLY A 203 -0.63 0.08 0.88
N VAL A 204 -0.86 1.40 0.87
CA VAL A 204 -0.09 2.37 0.08
C VAL A 204 1.34 2.50 0.58
N VAL A 205 1.57 2.63 1.89
CA VAL A 205 2.93 2.77 2.43
C VAL A 205 3.76 1.50 2.19
N PHE A 206 3.13 0.31 2.16
CA PHE A 206 3.81 -0.93 1.78
C PHE A 206 4.29 -0.95 0.31
N GLN A 207 3.87 0.00 -0.53
CA GLN A 207 4.45 0.22 -1.86
C GLN A 207 5.79 0.97 -1.84
N LEU A 208 6.26 1.47 -0.68
CA LEU A 208 7.56 2.16 -0.57
C LEU A 208 8.72 1.39 -1.21
N PRO A 209 8.92 0.07 -0.97
CA PRO A 209 10.02 -0.67 -1.59
C PRO A 209 9.93 -0.70 -3.12
N ILE A 210 8.71 -0.72 -3.66
CA ILE A 210 8.43 -0.71 -5.09
C ILE A 210 8.74 0.67 -5.68
N LEU A 211 8.35 1.75 -4.99
CA LEU A 211 8.68 3.12 -5.38
C LEU A 211 10.21 3.34 -5.39
N VAL A 212 10.90 2.91 -4.33
CA VAL A 212 12.37 3.01 -4.25
C VAL A 212 13.05 2.18 -5.34
N TYR A 213 12.54 0.99 -5.67
CA TYR A 213 13.05 0.19 -6.77
C TYR A 213 13.00 0.95 -8.11
N ILE A 214 11.88 1.61 -8.42
CA ILE A 214 11.74 2.42 -9.64
C ILE A 214 12.72 3.60 -9.59
N LEU A 215 12.76 4.35 -8.50
CA LEU A 215 13.63 5.53 -8.36
C LEU A 215 15.12 5.16 -8.42
N ALA A 216 15.51 4.00 -7.91
CA ALA A 216 16.88 3.48 -8.02
C ALA A 216 17.22 3.04 -9.46
N ASN A 217 16.26 2.46 -10.18
CA ASN A 217 16.43 2.17 -11.62
C ASN A 217 16.55 3.46 -12.43
N LEU A 218 15.88 4.55 -12.06
CA LEU A 218 16.05 5.86 -12.69
C LEU A 218 17.36 6.57 -12.27
N GLY A 219 18.08 6.05 -11.27
CA GLY A 219 19.32 6.66 -10.75
C GLY A 219 19.09 7.84 -9.79
N ILE A 220 17.83 8.13 -9.43
CA ILE A 220 17.45 9.21 -8.51
C ILE A 220 17.78 8.83 -7.06
N MET A 221 17.58 7.57 -6.69
CA MET A 221 17.87 7.07 -5.35
C MET A 221 19.03 6.08 -5.34
N THR A 222 20.09 6.39 -4.58
CA THR A 222 21.20 5.47 -4.33
C THR A 222 21.17 4.93 -2.89
N PRO A 223 21.70 3.72 -2.64
CA PRO A 223 21.77 3.15 -1.29
C PRO A 223 22.60 4.00 -0.35
N LYS A 224 23.65 4.64 -0.86
CA LYS A 224 24.49 5.57 -0.10
C LYS A 224 23.68 6.79 0.35
N PHE A 225 22.94 7.41 -0.57
CA PHE A 225 22.05 8.53 -0.26
C PHE A 225 21.00 8.18 0.80
N MET A 226 20.36 7.01 0.68
CA MET A 226 19.35 6.56 1.66
C MET A 226 19.94 6.29 3.05
N LYS A 227 21.19 5.78 3.11
CA LYS A 227 21.89 5.55 4.39
C LYS A 227 22.28 6.86 5.06
N GLU A 228 22.79 7.83 4.30
CA GLU A 228 23.17 9.16 4.81
C GLU A 228 21.95 9.96 5.29
N THR A 229 20.80 9.77 4.65
CA THR A 229 19.55 10.48 4.97
C THR A 229 18.64 9.73 5.97
N ARG A 230 19.13 8.67 6.64
CA ARG A 230 18.35 7.89 7.64
C ARG A 230 17.66 8.74 8.71
N ARG A 231 18.33 9.77 9.22
CA ARG A 231 17.75 10.69 10.21
C ARG A 231 16.52 11.43 9.70
N TYR A 232 16.48 11.76 8.40
CA TYR A 232 15.34 12.42 7.78
C TYR A 232 14.22 11.42 7.47
N ALA A 233 14.58 10.21 7.04
CA ALA A 233 13.61 9.14 6.83
C ALA A 233 12.85 8.78 8.11
N ILE A 234 13.51 8.79 9.27
CA ILE A 234 12.86 8.62 10.58
C ILE A 234 11.77 9.68 10.81
N VAL A 235 12.07 10.96 10.57
CA VAL A 235 11.09 12.03 10.74
C VAL A 235 9.93 11.86 9.77
N VAL A 236 10.20 11.56 8.49
CA VAL A 236 9.16 11.35 7.47
C VAL A 236 8.26 10.17 7.83
N ILE A 237 8.82 9.05 8.29
CA ILE A 237 8.06 7.87 8.72
C ILE A 237 7.16 8.20 9.90
N LEU A 238 7.65 8.98 10.88
CA LEU A 238 6.84 9.41 12.02
C LEU A 238 5.71 10.36 11.58
N VAL A 239 5.98 11.28 10.65
CA VAL A 239 4.95 12.16 10.08
C VAL A 239 3.88 11.34 9.35
N ILE A 240 4.29 10.37 8.52
CA ILE A 240 3.35 9.47 7.83
C ILE A 240 2.53 8.68 8.85
N ALA A 241 3.16 8.12 9.89
CA ALA A 241 2.46 7.40 10.93
C ALA A 241 1.40 8.29 11.62
N ALA A 242 1.77 9.53 11.97
CA ALA A 242 0.85 10.48 12.60
C ALA A 242 -0.34 10.88 11.71
N VAL A 243 -0.14 10.97 10.39
CA VAL A 243 -1.23 11.28 9.43
C VAL A 243 -2.16 10.08 9.25
N VAL A 244 -1.63 8.86 9.32
CA VAL A 244 -2.41 7.63 9.11
C VAL A 244 -3.21 7.25 10.37
N THR A 245 -2.64 7.44 11.56
CA THR A 245 -3.30 7.08 12.82
C THR A 245 -4.34 8.12 13.22
N PRO A 246 -5.60 7.72 13.54
CA PRO A 246 -6.64 8.65 14.00
C PRO A 246 -6.24 9.42 15.27
N THR A 247 -5.51 8.76 16.17
CA THR A 247 -4.83 9.38 17.30
C THR A 247 -3.34 9.17 17.16
N PRO A 248 -2.53 10.22 17.01
CA PRO A 248 -1.08 10.10 17.06
C PRO A 248 -0.61 9.91 18.52
N ASP A 249 -1.06 8.82 19.16
CA ASP A 249 -0.65 8.43 20.50
C ASP A 249 0.62 7.57 20.44
N MET A 250 1.40 7.60 21.54
CA MET A 250 2.72 6.96 21.57
C MET A 250 2.67 5.45 21.26
N LEU A 251 1.62 4.75 21.68
CA LEU A 251 1.49 3.30 21.46
C LEU A 251 1.17 2.99 20.01
N THR A 252 0.07 3.53 19.47
CA THR A 252 -0.34 3.25 18.09
C THR A 252 0.68 3.77 17.08
N MET A 253 1.27 4.95 17.31
CA MET A 253 2.32 5.52 16.46
C MET A 253 3.59 4.65 16.44
N THR A 254 3.98 4.07 17.58
CA THR A 254 5.13 3.15 17.64
C THR A 254 4.84 1.85 16.87
N VAL A 255 3.62 1.30 17.04
CA VAL A 255 3.18 0.08 16.34
C VAL A 255 3.18 0.26 14.82
N VAL A 256 2.75 1.43 14.32
CA VAL A 256 2.74 1.72 12.88
C VAL A 256 4.15 2.01 12.36
N SER A 257 4.95 2.78 13.09
CA SER A 257 6.27 3.21 12.63
C SER A 257 7.28 2.07 12.51
N ILE A 258 7.26 1.06 13.40
CA ILE A 258 8.18 -0.09 13.34
C ILE A 258 8.14 -0.82 11.97
N PRO A 259 6.98 -1.26 11.47
CA PRO A 259 6.85 -1.83 10.12
C PRO A 259 7.36 -0.90 9.02
N LEU A 260 7.10 0.41 9.13
CA LEU A 260 7.57 1.39 8.15
C LEU A 260 9.09 1.52 8.14
N PHE A 261 9.74 1.45 9.32
CA PHE A 261 11.18 1.36 9.43
C PHE A 261 11.75 0.10 8.77
N VAL A 262 11.11 -1.04 9.00
CA VAL A 262 11.50 -2.30 8.35
C VAL A 262 11.38 -2.18 6.83
N LEU A 263 10.27 -1.61 6.33
CA LEU A 263 10.09 -1.37 4.89
C LEU A 263 11.14 -0.42 4.33
N TYR A 264 11.54 0.62 5.07
CA TYR A 264 12.59 1.52 4.65
C TYR A 264 13.94 0.81 4.54
N GLU A 265 14.31 -0.02 5.52
CA GLU A 265 15.54 -0.82 5.44
C GLU A 265 15.50 -1.85 4.31
N VAL A 266 14.36 -2.52 4.09
CA VAL A 266 14.15 -3.37 2.90
C VAL A 266 14.34 -2.57 1.62
N SER A 267 13.84 -1.33 1.57
CA SER A 267 14.00 -0.44 0.42
C SER A 267 15.46 -0.09 0.14
N ILE A 268 16.28 0.13 1.19
CA ILE A 268 17.73 0.34 1.06
C ILE A 268 18.40 -0.90 0.44
N VAL A 269 18.03 -2.10 0.90
CA VAL A 269 18.56 -3.36 0.35
C VAL A 269 18.19 -3.51 -1.12
N VAL A 270 16.93 -3.23 -1.47
CA VAL A 270 16.44 -3.28 -2.86
C VAL A 270 17.22 -2.31 -3.75
N ALA A 271 17.43 -1.06 -3.31
CA ALA A 271 18.26 -0.10 -4.04
C ALA A 271 19.70 -0.62 -4.23
N GLY A 272 20.27 -1.28 -3.21
CA GLY A 272 21.62 -1.86 -3.29
C GLY A 272 21.75 -3.00 -4.28
N LEU A 273 20.70 -3.82 -4.41
CA LEU A 273 20.66 -4.87 -5.43
C LEU A 273 20.57 -4.29 -6.85
N VAL A 274 19.83 -3.19 -7.03
CA VAL A 274 19.73 -2.48 -8.30
C VAL A 274 21.08 -1.87 -8.70
N GLU A 275 21.73 -1.15 -7.78
CA GLU A 275 23.04 -0.52 -8.03
C GLU A 275 24.11 -1.55 -8.40
N LYS A 276 24.21 -2.67 -7.65
CA LYS A 276 25.14 -3.77 -7.97
C LYS A 276 24.90 -4.37 -9.37
N ARG A 277 23.63 -4.49 -9.78
CA ARG A 277 23.28 -4.99 -11.11
C ARG A 277 23.67 -4.02 -12.22
N LYS A 278 23.59 -2.71 -11.97
CA LYS A 278 24.04 -1.68 -12.93
C LYS A 278 25.56 -1.70 -13.09
N ILE A 279 26.30 -1.66 -11.98
CA ILE A 279 27.78 -1.72 -12.00
C ILE A 279 28.28 -3.00 -12.69
N LYS A 280 27.66 -4.15 -12.41
CA LYS A 280 28.03 -5.40 -13.08
C LYS A 280 27.85 -5.32 -14.60
N LYS A 281 26.78 -4.68 -15.09
CA LYS A 281 26.55 -4.50 -16.53
C LYS A 281 27.60 -3.60 -17.17
N GLU A 282 28.00 -2.53 -16.48
CA GLU A 282 29.07 -1.64 -16.95
C GLU A 282 30.40 -2.40 -17.05
N LEU A 283 30.75 -3.20 -16.04
CA LEU A 283 31.95 -4.05 -16.05
C LEU A 283 31.90 -5.16 -17.11
N ASP A 284 30.74 -5.75 -17.35
CA ASP A 284 30.56 -6.77 -18.40
C ASP A 284 30.64 -6.14 -19.81
N PHE A 285 30.28 -4.86 -19.96
CA PHE A 285 30.45 -4.09 -21.19
C PHE A 285 31.93 -3.77 -21.44
N GLU A 286 32.66 -3.29 -20.42
CA GLU A 286 34.10 -3.00 -20.50
C GLU A 286 34.97 -4.23 -20.81
N LYS A 287 34.55 -5.43 -20.38
CA LYS A 287 35.26 -6.69 -20.67
C LYS A 287 34.92 -7.32 -22.03
N GLY A 288 33.92 -6.78 -22.72
CA GLY A 288 33.42 -7.28 -24.00
C GLY A 288 33.98 -6.58 -25.23
N GLU A 289 34.81 -5.55 -25.04
CA GLU A 289 35.66 -4.90 -26.05
C GLU A 289 37.10 -5.42 -25.97
#